data_AF-A0A3M8EGU5-F1
#
_entry.id   AF-A0A3M8EGU5-F1
#
_cell.length_a   1.000
_cell.length_b   1.000
_cell.length_c   1.000
_cell.angle_alpha   90.00
_cell.angle_beta   90.00
_cell.angle_gamma   90.00
#
_symmetry.space_group_name_H-M   'P 1'
#
loop_
_entity.id
_entity.type
_entity.pdbx_description
1 polymer ?
#
loop_
_entity_poly.entity_id
_entity_poly.type
_entity_poly.pdbx_seq_one_letter_code
_entity_poly.pdbx_strand_id
1 'polypeptide(L)'
;MKYIRFFSLILLAVAGGCSRGFDYRISNSVFIEDTDNPGLPVYSEKGYNSFGVYWGLSLWTTQLPHDPSKVVIDNDSCHIHLSGSVGSNLHTLVISFPEYTPATFAELLSLNGKDFDLPGQECAISLLYGNRPMNLKILSGSFTVKRAQKMFIDKELESVVLSGTFSFKATIDGVAETFSNGRFDMRFGNENFYYLRKD
;
A
#
# COMPACT_ATOMS: atom_id res chain seq x y z
N MET A 1 11.06 -57.37 27.60
CA MET A 1 10.14 -56.88 26.54
C MET A 1 9.13 -55.80 27.01
N LYS A 2 9.32 -55.10 28.14
CA LYS A 2 8.41 -54.01 28.57
C LYS A 2 8.93 -52.59 28.29
N TYR A 3 10.24 -52.42 28.13
CA TYR A 3 10.87 -51.10 27.91
C TYR A 3 10.84 -50.64 26.45
N ILE A 4 10.70 -51.55 25.49
CA ILE A 4 10.63 -51.22 24.04
C ILE A 4 9.33 -50.47 23.71
N ARG A 5 8.21 -50.79 24.38
CA ARG A 5 6.93 -50.11 24.15
C ARG A 5 6.87 -48.69 24.72
N PHE A 6 7.71 -48.36 25.70
CA PHE A 6 7.74 -47.03 26.30
C PHE A 6 8.55 -46.05 25.44
N PHE A 7 9.60 -46.54 24.76
CA PHE A 7 10.40 -45.74 23.84
C PHE A 7 9.62 -45.33 22.57
N SER A 8 8.71 -46.19 22.10
CA SER A 8 7.85 -45.87 20.96
C SER A 8 6.80 -44.79 21.26
N LEU A 9 6.42 -44.58 22.52
CA LEU A 9 5.45 -43.55 22.90
C LEU A 9 6.07 -42.16 22.98
N ILE A 10 7.35 -42.08 23.37
CA ILE A 10 8.10 -40.80 23.46
C ILE A 10 8.45 -40.29 22.06
N LEU A 11 8.76 -41.17 21.11
CA LEU A 11 9.11 -40.77 19.73
C LEU A 11 7.92 -40.14 18.97
N LEU A 12 6.68 -40.55 19.26
CA LEU A 12 5.48 -39.93 18.66
C LEU A 12 5.14 -38.55 19.28
N ALA A 13 5.56 -38.27 20.51
CA ALA A 13 5.28 -37.00 21.17
C ALA A 13 6.15 -35.84 20.64
N VAL A 14 7.31 -36.13 20.03
CA VAL A 14 8.21 -35.11 19.46
C VAL A 14 7.87 -34.80 18.00
N ALA A 15 7.18 -35.68 17.29
CA ALA A 15 6.73 -35.46 15.90
C ALA A 15 5.48 -34.56 15.80
N GLY A 16 4.81 -34.29 16.93
CA GLY A 16 3.77 -33.26 17.05
C GLY A 16 4.34 -31.84 17.23
N GLY A 17 5.66 -31.65 17.03
CA GLY A 17 6.29 -30.35 16.97
C GLY A 17 5.48 -29.46 16.03
N CYS A 18 4.85 -28.45 16.64
CA CYS A 18 3.98 -27.49 15.97
C CYS A 18 4.51 -27.21 14.58
N SER A 19 3.71 -27.51 13.56
CA SER A 19 3.80 -26.70 12.35
C SER A 19 3.54 -25.27 12.82
N ARG A 20 4.61 -24.53 13.08
CA ARG A 20 4.55 -23.08 12.93
C ARG A 20 4.30 -22.92 11.43
N GLY A 21 3.02 -22.94 11.04
CA GLY A 21 2.62 -22.17 9.90
C GLY A 21 3.09 -20.77 10.22
N PHE A 22 4.29 -20.44 9.74
CA PHE A 22 4.76 -19.07 9.73
C PHE A 22 3.70 -18.36 8.91
N ASP A 23 2.83 -17.63 9.60
CA ASP A 23 1.79 -16.87 8.96
C ASP A 23 2.51 -15.72 8.25
N TYR A 24 2.88 -15.92 6.98
CA TYR A 24 3.51 -14.94 6.07
C TYR A 24 2.57 -13.75 5.77
N ARG A 25 1.62 -13.47 6.66
CA ARG A 25 0.63 -12.40 6.59
C ARG A 25 1.23 -11.02 6.94
N ILE A 26 2.53 -10.83 6.74
CA ILE A 26 3.17 -9.50 6.73
C ILE A 26 2.69 -8.67 5.51
N SER A 27 1.99 -9.31 4.57
CA SER A 27 1.26 -8.69 3.44
C SER A 27 -0.14 -8.17 3.79
N ASN A 28 -0.69 -8.47 4.98
CA ASN A 28 -2.04 -8.01 5.31
C ASN A 28 -2.05 -6.54 5.76
N SER A 29 -3.15 -5.86 5.47
CA SER A 29 -3.45 -4.56 6.06
C SER A 29 -3.72 -4.69 7.55
N VAL A 30 -3.05 -3.86 8.35
CA VAL A 30 -3.32 -3.68 9.78
C VAL A 30 -4.05 -2.36 9.94
N PHE A 31 -5.38 -2.42 10.04
CA PHE A 31 -6.19 -1.23 10.23
C PHE A 31 -6.27 -0.88 11.71
N ILE A 32 -5.59 0.22 12.08
CA ILE A 32 -5.72 0.86 13.39
C ILE A 32 -6.39 2.20 13.13
N GLU A 33 -7.55 2.45 13.72
CA GLU A 33 -8.29 3.69 13.50
C GLU A 33 -7.58 4.90 14.11
N ASP A 34 -7.63 6.03 13.40
CA ASP A 34 -7.16 7.33 13.87
C ASP A 34 -8.24 7.98 14.75
N THR A 35 -7.90 8.29 16.00
CA THR A 35 -8.81 8.90 16.97
C THR A 35 -9.23 10.31 16.59
N ASP A 36 -8.38 11.04 15.87
CA ASP A 36 -8.63 12.42 15.45
C ASP A 36 -9.33 12.49 14.09
N ASN A 37 -9.31 11.37 13.33
CA ASN A 37 -9.93 11.25 12.02
C ASN A 37 -10.74 9.94 11.94
N PRO A 38 -11.96 9.90 12.51
CA PRO A 38 -12.77 8.69 12.59
C PRO A 38 -12.94 7.98 11.25
N GLY A 39 -12.76 6.67 11.26
CA GLY A 39 -12.83 5.79 10.10
C GLY A 39 -11.60 5.78 9.20
N LEU A 40 -10.60 6.66 9.40
CA LEU A 40 -9.33 6.60 8.69
C LEU A 40 -8.28 5.80 9.47
N PRO A 41 -7.28 5.19 8.81
CA PRO A 41 -6.20 4.52 9.51
C PRO A 41 -5.24 5.52 10.15
N VAL A 42 -4.61 5.15 11.25
CA VAL A 42 -3.60 5.96 11.93
C VAL A 42 -2.39 6.17 11.02
N TYR A 43 -1.88 7.40 11.02
CA TYR A 43 -0.59 7.69 10.40
C TYR A 43 0.54 7.18 11.29
N SER A 44 1.12 6.02 10.94
CA SER A 44 2.04 5.30 11.85
C SER A 44 3.50 5.31 11.41
N GLU A 45 3.74 5.43 10.11
CA GLU A 45 5.04 5.26 9.46
C GLU A 45 5.71 3.88 9.69
N LYS A 46 4.95 2.85 10.13
CA LYS A 46 5.46 1.52 10.47
C LYS A 46 5.26 0.50 9.34
N GLY A 47 4.62 0.87 8.24
CA GLY A 47 4.32 -0.03 7.14
C GLY A 47 3.15 -0.96 7.44
N TYR A 48 2.07 -0.43 8.04
CA TYR A 48 0.86 -1.20 8.34
C TYR A 48 0.04 -1.61 7.10
N ASN A 49 0.50 -1.32 5.89
CA ASN A 49 -0.21 -1.54 4.63
C ASN A 49 -1.62 -0.96 4.68
N SER A 50 -1.70 0.29 5.15
CA SER A 50 -2.98 0.97 5.35
C SER A 50 -3.04 2.24 4.50
N PHE A 51 -4.22 2.51 3.95
CA PHE A 51 -4.53 3.71 3.22
C PHE A 51 -5.94 4.16 3.59
N GLY A 52 -6.13 5.47 3.68
CA GLY A 52 -7.44 6.03 3.89
C GLY A 52 -7.54 7.49 3.48
N VAL A 53 -8.70 7.86 2.97
CA VAL A 53 -9.06 9.24 2.62
C VAL A 53 -10.57 9.44 2.75
N TYR A 54 -10.99 10.65 3.10
CA TYR A 54 -12.39 11.03 2.93
C TYR A 54 -12.63 11.45 1.50
N TRP A 55 -13.51 10.75 0.80
CA TRP A 55 -14.06 11.16 -0.49
C TRP A 55 -15.44 11.78 -0.23
N GLY A 56 -15.48 13.12 -0.17
CA GLY A 56 -16.65 13.84 0.33
C GLY A 56 -16.92 13.46 1.78
N LEU A 57 -18.09 12.86 2.04
CA LEU A 57 -18.47 12.33 3.35
C LEU A 57 -18.24 10.81 3.47
N SER A 58 -17.76 10.17 2.40
CA SER A 58 -17.54 8.72 2.35
C SER A 58 -16.11 8.36 2.74
N LEU A 59 -15.96 7.25 3.43
CA LEU A 59 -14.67 6.65 3.75
C LEU A 59 -14.19 5.80 2.57
N TRP A 60 -12.98 6.07 2.09
CA TRP A 60 -12.26 5.20 1.19
C TRP A 60 -11.04 4.64 1.91
N THR A 61 -11.03 3.34 2.21
CA THR A 61 -9.96 2.73 3.03
C THR A 61 -9.56 1.33 2.54
N THR A 62 -8.43 0.82 3.02
CA THR A 62 -7.94 -0.56 2.77
C THR A 62 -8.72 -1.63 3.53
N GLN A 63 -10.05 -1.52 3.63
CA GLN A 63 -10.87 -2.58 4.23
C GLN A 63 -11.09 -3.72 3.23
N LEU A 64 -10.87 -4.96 3.69
CA LEU A 64 -11.03 -6.16 2.87
C LEU A 64 -12.49 -6.33 2.39
N PRO A 65 -12.70 -6.86 1.18
CA PRO A 65 -11.69 -7.22 0.18
C PRO A 65 -11.17 -5.99 -0.57
N HIS A 66 -9.87 -5.93 -0.86
CA HIS A 66 -9.27 -4.93 -1.75
C HIS A 66 -8.08 -5.54 -2.51
N ASP A 67 -7.74 -4.98 -3.68
CA ASP A 67 -6.51 -5.35 -4.37
C ASP A 67 -5.28 -4.92 -3.55
N PRO A 68 -4.17 -5.68 -3.57
CA PRO A 68 -2.97 -5.26 -2.86
C PRO A 68 -2.40 -3.99 -3.50
N SER A 69 -2.01 -3.04 -2.65
CA SER A 69 -1.24 -1.87 -3.09
C SER A 69 0.10 -2.34 -3.66
N LYS A 70 0.52 -1.74 -4.78
CA LYS A 70 1.66 -2.19 -5.57
C LYS A 70 2.37 -1.04 -6.26
N VAL A 71 3.61 -1.29 -6.66
CA VAL A 71 4.39 -0.41 -7.53
C VAL A 71 4.49 -1.07 -8.89
N VAL A 72 4.23 -0.32 -9.94
CA VAL A 72 4.32 -0.78 -11.33
C VAL A 72 5.22 0.17 -12.10
N ILE A 73 6.29 -0.37 -12.67
CA ILE A 73 7.16 0.35 -13.60
C ILE A 73 6.72 -0.02 -15.02
N ASP A 74 6.26 0.98 -15.77
CA ASP A 74 5.83 0.83 -17.16
C ASP A 74 6.49 1.93 -18.01
N ASN A 75 7.26 1.52 -19.02
CA ASN A 75 8.08 2.39 -19.86
C ASN A 75 8.96 3.33 -19.00
N ASP A 76 8.81 4.64 -19.18
CA ASP A 76 9.60 5.67 -18.51
C ASP A 76 8.91 6.23 -17.25
N SER A 77 8.02 5.46 -16.61
CA SER A 77 7.27 5.94 -15.44
C SER A 77 7.07 4.89 -14.34
N CYS A 78 6.98 5.38 -13.11
CA CYS A 78 6.65 4.61 -11.92
C CYS A 78 5.25 4.94 -11.45
N HIS A 79 4.44 3.91 -11.18
CA HIS A 79 3.06 4.03 -10.73
C HIS A 79 2.88 3.37 -9.36
N ILE A 80 2.53 4.14 -8.35
CA ILE A 80 2.14 3.66 -7.02
C ILE A 80 0.63 3.51 -6.98
N HIS A 81 0.16 2.28 -6.81
CA HIS A 81 -1.25 1.93 -6.68
C HIS A 81 -1.63 1.83 -5.20
N LEU A 82 -2.58 2.65 -4.77
CA LEU A 82 -3.21 2.60 -3.45
C LEU A 82 -4.65 2.16 -3.62
N SER A 83 -4.92 0.91 -3.25
CA SER A 83 -6.21 0.25 -3.47
C SER A 83 -7.02 0.19 -2.19
N GLY A 84 -8.34 0.36 -2.30
CA GLY A 84 -9.26 0.29 -1.18
C GLY A 84 -10.72 0.22 -1.64
N SER A 85 -11.64 0.34 -0.70
CA SER A 85 -13.08 0.28 -0.96
C SER A 85 -13.80 1.52 -0.43
N VAL A 86 -14.83 1.94 -1.18
CA VAL A 86 -15.86 2.88 -0.74
C VAL A 86 -17.15 2.08 -0.66
N GLY A 87 -17.57 1.71 0.56
CA GLY A 87 -18.62 0.71 0.74
C GLY A 87 -18.20 -0.63 0.11
N SER A 88 -19.00 -1.17 -0.82
CA SER A 88 -18.68 -2.41 -1.55
C SER A 88 -17.85 -2.19 -2.82
N ASN A 89 -17.56 -0.94 -3.18
CA ASN A 89 -16.99 -0.60 -4.47
C ASN A 89 -15.48 -0.44 -4.39
N LEU A 90 -14.75 -1.26 -5.15
CA LEU A 90 -13.30 -1.22 -5.23
C LEU A 90 -12.82 -0.03 -6.05
N HIS A 91 -11.90 0.73 -5.48
CA HIS A 91 -11.25 1.84 -6.15
C HIS A 91 -9.74 1.78 -5.94
N THR A 92 -8.98 2.24 -6.93
CA THR A 92 -7.53 2.37 -6.83
C THR A 92 -7.10 3.77 -7.23
N LEU A 93 -6.38 4.45 -6.34
CA LEU A 93 -5.67 5.69 -6.63
C LEU A 93 -4.31 5.31 -7.23
N VAL A 94 -3.98 5.85 -8.39
CA VAL A 94 -2.68 5.61 -9.02
C VAL A 94 -1.91 6.92 -9.05
N ILE A 95 -0.83 6.99 -8.29
CA ILE A 95 0.12 8.11 -8.29
C ILE A 95 1.25 7.76 -9.25
N SER A 96 1.42 8.56 -10.30
CA SER A 96 2.35 8.31 -11.40
C SER A 96 3.45 9.36 -11.40
N PHE A 97 4.70 8.91 -11.46
CA PHE A 97 5.89 9.73 -11.54
C PHE A 97 6.52 9.54 -12.93
N PRO A 98 6.32 10.50 -13.86
CA PRO A 98 7.00 10.50 -15.14
C PRO A 98 8.52 10.60 -14.95
N GLU A 99 9.28 9.96 -15.85
CA GLU A 99 10.75 9.98 -15.86
C GLU A 99 11.41 9.41 -14.60
N TYR A 100 10.65 8.68 -13.79
CA TYR A 100 11.15 7.99 -12.60
C TYR A 100 10.97 6.48 -12.77
N THR A 101 12.09 5.78 -12.97
CA THR A 101 12.13 4.33 -13.26
C THR A 101 13.06 3.61 -12.27
N PRO A 102 12.69 3.51 -10.97
CA PRO A 102 13.51 2.83 -9.99
C PRO A 102 13.75 1.38 -10.40
N ALA A 103 15.02 0.94 -10.38
CA ALA A 103 15.42 -0.42 -10.77
C ALA A 103 15.22 -1.45 -9.63
N THR A 104 14.93 -0.99 -8.42
CA THR A 104 14.54 -1.84 -7.28
C THR A 104 13.58 -1.08 -6.36
N PHE A 105 12.81 -1.80 -5.53
CA PHE A 105 11.99 -1.16 -4.49
C PHE A 105 12.82 -0.31 -3.51
N ALA A 106 14.11 -0.62 -3.34
CA ALA A 106 15.01 0.15 -2.49
C ALA A 106 15.23 1.59 -2.99
N GLU A 107 15.09 1.82 -4.30
CA GLU A 107 15.24 3.16 -4.89
C GLU A 107 14.06 4.08 -4.62
N LEU A 108 12.93 3.55 -4.13
CA LEU A 108 11.80 4.35 -3.62
C LEU A 108 12.19 5.25 -2.44
N LEU A 109 13.32 4.96 -1.78
CA LEU A 109 13.90 5.84 -0.75
C LEU A 109 14.21 7.25 -1.27
N SER A 110 14.41 7.43 -2.59
CA SER A 110 14.62 8.76 -3.17
C SER A 110 13.39 9.68 -3.05
N LEU A 111 12.21 9.10 -2.79
CA LEU A 111 10.98 9.84 -2.54
C LEU A 111 10.90 10.40 -1.11
N ASN A 112 11.83 10.07 -0.22
CA ASN A 112 11.78 10.51 1.17
C ASN A 112 11.72 12.06 1.28
N GLY A 113 10.68 12.56 1.95
CA GLY A 113 10.48 13.99 2.18
C GLY A 113 10.08 14.79 0.94
N LYS A 114 9.69 14.12 -0.17
CA LYS A 114 9.24 14.80 -1.38
C LYS A 114 7.80 15.30 -1.22
N ASP A 115 7.55 16.48 -1.76
CA ASP A 115 6.24 17.09 -1.85
C ASP A 115 5.95 17.41 -3.32
N PHE A 116 4.73 17.10 -3.76
CA PHE A 116 4.32 17.17 -5.15
C PHE A 116 3.02 17.99 -5.25
N ASP A 117 3.07 19.04 -6.05
CA ASP A 117 1.88 19.79 -6.44
C ASP A 117 1.13 19.02 -7.52
N LEU A 118 -0.14 18.67 -7.26
CA LEU A 118 -0.90 17.76 -8.10
C LEU A 118 -1.41 18.35 -9.42
N PRO A 119 -1.64 19.68 -9.54
CA PRO A 119 -1.75 20.36 -10.83
C PRO A 119 -0.44 20.44 -11.62
N GLY A 120 0.71 20.15 -10.98
CA GLY A 120 2.03 20.16 -11.60
C GLY A 120 2.28 18.99 -12.54
N GLN A 121 3.47 18.95 -13.15
CA GLN A 121 3.86 17.92 -14.12
C GLN A 121 4.70 16.79 -13.51
N GLU A 122 5.25 16.98 -12.30
CA GLU A 122 6.12 16.00 -11.63
C GLU A 122 5.38 14.75 -11.16
N CYS A 123 4.06 14.85 -10.99
CA CYS A 123 3.22 13.77 -10.48
C CYS A 123 1.83 13.86 -11.12
N ALA A 124 1.33 12.75 -11.64
CA ALA A 124 -0.03 12.64 -12.13
C ALA A 124 -0.84 11.67 -11.27
N ILE A 125 -2.12 11.99 -11.04
CA ILE A 125 -3.04 11.09 -10.34
C ILE A 125 -4.10 10.59 -11.33
N SER A 126 -4.38 9.30 -11.29
CA SER A 126 -5.57 8.71 -11.91
C SER A 126 -6.36 7.87 -10.91
N LEU A 127 -7.63 7.61 -11.24
CA LEU A 127 -8.55 6.85 -10.41
C LEU A 127 -9.11 5.69 -11.22
N LEU A 128 -9.13 4.51 -10.62
CA LEU A 128 -9.73 3.30 -11.20
C LEU A 128 -10.94 2.87 -10.37
N TYR A 129 -12.01 2.45 -11.05
CA TYR A 129 -13.13 1.69 -10.49
C TYR A 129 -12.96 0.21 -10.86
N GLY A 130 -12.56 -0.61 -9.89
CA GLY A 130 -11.93 -1.91 -10.16
C GLY A 130 -10.72 -1.73 -11.09
N ASN A 131 -10.79 -2.29 -12.30
CA ASN A 131 -9.75 -2.16 -13.33
C ASN A 131 -10.08 -1.14 -14.43
N ARG A 132 -11.14 -0.35 -14.29
CA ARG A 132 -11.59 0.60 -15.31
C ARG A 132 -11.17 2.02 -14.94
N PRO A 133 -10.52 2.78 -15.84
CA PRO A 133 -10.18 4.17 -15.57
C PRO A 133 -11.44 5.04 -15.48
N MET A 134 -11.44 5.97 -14.52
CA MET A 134 -12.44 7.03 -14.38
C MET A 134 -11.90 8.34 -14.95
N ASN A 135 -12.79 9.23 -15.41
CA ASN A 135 -12.36 10.54 -15.92
C ASN A 135 -12.10 11.50 -14.75
N LEU A 136 -10.89 11.40 -14.18
CA LEU A 136 -10.41 12.26 -13.10
C LEU A 136 -9.67 13.47 -13.67
N LYS A 137 -10.09 14.68 -13.26
CA LYS A 137 -9.34 15.91 -13.54
C LYS A 137 -9.02 16.63 -12.23
N ILE A 138 -7.73 16.72 -11.90
CA ILE A 138 -7.26 17.45 -10.72
C ILE A 138 -7.49 18.95 -10.90
N LEU A 139 -7.98 19.61 -9.86
CA LEU A 139 -8.19 21.06 -9.80
C LEU A 139 -7.16 21.76 -8.90
N SER A 140 -6.81 21.12 -7.78
CA SER A 140 -5.83 21.62 -6.80
C SER A 140 -5.51 20.50 -5.80
N GLY A 141 -4.34 20.54 -5.16
CA GLY A 141 -4.01 19.63 -4.08
C GLY A 141 -2.53 19.29 -4.03
N SER A 142 -2.15 18.51 -3.03
CA SER A 142 -0.78 18.03 -2.85
C SER A 142 -0.75 16.55 -2.50
N PHE A 143 0.39 15.94 -2.83
CA PHE A 143 0.77 14.60 -2.39
C PHE A 143 2.18 14.68 -1.81
N THR A 144 2.35 14.20 -0.58
CA THR A 144 3.61 14.30 0.13
C THR A 144 4.04 12.93 0.63
N VAL A 145 5.23 12.49 0.24
CA VAL A 145 5.91 11.32 0.82
C VAL A 145 6.73 11.82 2.01
N LYS A 146 6.10 11.83 3.20
CA LYS A 146 6.73 12.33 4.42
C LYS A 146 7.90 11.46 4.87
N ARG A 147 7.78 10.13 4.73
CA ARG A 147 8.83 9.18 5.09
C ARG A 147 8.94 8.07 4.04
N ALA A 148 10.16 7.79 3.62
CA ALA A 148 10.55 6.57 2.92
C ALA A 148 11.71 5.93 3.68
N GLN A 149 11.55 4.70 4.15
CA GLN A 149 12.56 4.05 4.99
C GLN A 149 12.69 2.56 4.71
N LYS A 150 13.87 2.01 4.98
CA LYS A 150 14.15 0.58 4.86
C LYS A 150 13.47 -0.18 5.99
N MET A 151 12.95 -1.36 5.69
CA MET A 151 12.47 -2.34 6.66
C MET A 151 13.30 -3.62 6.52
N PHE A 152 13.93 -4.01 7.62
CA PHE A 152 14.76 -5.21 7.68
C PHE A 152 14.06 -6.30 8.49
N ILE A 153 14.13 -7.54 8.01
CA ILE A 153 13.74 -8.74 8.75
C ILE A 153 14.99 -9.63 8.82
N ASP A 154 15.38 -10.05 10.02
CA ASP A 154 16.57 -10.88 10.23
C ASP A 154 17.87 -10.35 9.56
N LYS A 155 18.01 -9.02 9.53
CA LYS A 155 19.11 -8.24 8.90
C LYS A 155 19.12 -8.23 7.38
N GLU A 156 18.14 -8.82 6.74
CA GLU A 156 17.94 -8.73 5.29
C GLU A 156 16.96 -7.61 4.97
N LEU A 157 17.24 -6.85 3.91
CA LEU A 157 16.34 -5.80 3.44
C LEU A 157 15.12 -6.46 2.80
N GLU A 158 13.99 -6.42 3.50
CA GLU A 158 12.76 -7.04 3.04
C GLU A 158 11.95 -6.09 2.15
N SER A 159 11.88 -4.81 2.54
CA SER A 159 11.01 -3.83 1.89
C SER A 159 11.39 -2.39 2.19
N VAL A 160 10.76 -1.46 1.47
CA VAL A 160 10.71 -0.04 1.81
C VAL A 160 9.31 0.32 2.29
N VAL A 161 9.22 1.04 3.39
CA VAL A 161 7.98 1.65 3.85
C VAL A 161 7.88 3.06 3.28
N LEU A 162 6.81 3.33 2.54
CA LEU A 162 6.43 4.68 2.12
C LEU A 162 5.22 5.13 2.93
N SER A 163 5.37 6.27 3.59
CA SER A 163 4.33 6.84 4.44
C SER A 163 4.16 8.32 4.15
N GLY A 164 2.92 8.76 3.97
CA GLY A 164 2.67 10.12 3.56
C GLY A 164 1.22 10.53 3.67
N THR A 165 0.95 11.72 3.16
CA THR A 165 -0.37 12.36 3.19
C THR A 165 -0.68 12.98 1.85
N PHE A 166 -1.96 13.12 1.55
CA PHE A 166 -2.41 13.79 0.34
C PHE A 166 -3.79 14.40 0.56
N SER A 167 -4.11 15.44 -0.22
CA SER A 167 -5.45 16.00 -0.30
C SER A 167 -5.61 16.73 -1.62
N PHE A 168 -6.77 16.62 -2.25
CA PHE A 168 -7.02 17.29 -3.51
C PHE A 168 -8.50 17.51 -3.78
N LYS A 169 -8.77 18.47 -4.66
CA LYS A 169 -10.07 18.69 -5.29
C LYS A 169 -9.95 18.29 -6.75
N ALA A 170 -10.97 17.60 -7.24
CA ALA A 170 -11.00 17.11 -8.61
C ALA A 170 -12.43 17.16 -9.17
N THR A 171 -12.56 16.90 -10.47
CA THR A 171 -13.82 16.43 -11.03
C THR A 171 -13.70 14.95 -11.40
N ILE A 172 -14.72 14.16 -11.09
CA ILE A 172 -14.86 12.77 -11.51
C ILE A 172 -16.08 12.69 -12.41
N ASP A 173 -15.87 12.31 -13.68
CA ASP A 173 -16.92 12.26 -14.70
C ASP A 173 -17.73 13.57 -14.79
N GLY A 174 -17.06 14.70 -14.58
CA GLY A 174 -17.62 16.05 -14.61
C GLY A 174 -18.23 16.55 -13.30
N VAL A 175 -18.32 15.72 -12.26
CA VAL A 175 -18.84 16.10 -10.94
C VAL A 175 -17.71 16.51 -10.01
N ALA A 176 -17.85 17.65 -9.31
CA ALA A 176 -16.83 18.14 -8.39
C ALA A 176 -16.79 17.31 -7.10
N GLU A 177 -15.59 16.86 -6.75
CA GLU A 177 -15.33 15.96 -5.62
C GLU A 177 -14.14 16.47 -4.79
N THR A 178 -14.14 16.14 -3.50
CA THR A 178 -13.06 16.50 -2.56
C THR A 178 -12.50 15.26 -1.88
N PHE A 179 -11.19 15.11 -1.95
CA PHE A 179 -10.41 14.09 -1.28
C PHE A 179 -9.63 14.76 -0.16
N SER A 180 -10.07 14.58 1.08
CA SER A 180 -9.48 15.25 2.23
C SER A 180 -8.86 14.26 3.19
N ASN A 181 -7.84 14.72 3.93
CA ASN A 181 -7.26 13.95 5.01
C ASN A 181 -6.71 12.59 4.53
N GLY A 182 -6.19 12.53 3.31
CA GLY A 182 -5.59 11.34 2.74
C GLY A 182 -4.29 10.98 3.45
N ARG A 183 -4.12 9.69 3.75
CA ARG A 183 -2.93 9.14 4.39
C ARG A 183 -2.64 7.74 3.87
N PHE A 184 -1.37 7.39 3.82
CA PHE A 184 -0.92 6.06 3.47
C PHE A 184 0.31 5.67 4.28
N ASP A 185 0.42 4.38 4.56
CA ASP A 185 1.55 3.76 5.24
C ASP A 185 1.72 2.35 4.66
N MET A 186 2.51 2.26 3.59
CA MET A 186 2.58 1.10 2.69
C MET A 186 3.96 0.49 2.66
N ARG A 187 4.03 -0.84 2.65
CA ARG A 187 5.25 -1.61 2.49
C ARG A 187 5.37 -2.09 1.04
N PHE A 188 6.50 -1.78 0.42
CA PHE A 188 6.83 -2.22 -0.94
C PHE A 188 8.10 -3.07 -0.91
N GLY A 189 7.96 -4.33 -1.30
CA GLY A 189 9.03 -5.30 -1.43
C GLY A 189 8.97 -5.96 -2.81
N ASN A 190 9.71 -7.07 -2.99
CA ASN A 190 9.72 -7.80 -4.26
C ASN A 190 8.33 -8.35 -4.63
N GLU A 191 7.47 -8.65 -3.65
CA GLU A 191 6.16 -9.27 -3.84
C GLU A 191 5.14 -8.36 -4.55
N ASN A 192 5.31 -7.05 -4.45
CA ASN A 192 4.37 -6.04 -4.96
C ASN A 192 5.06 -4.94 -5.78
N PHE A 193 6.26 -5.23 -6.31
CA PHE A 193 7.00 -4.35 -7.21
C PHE A 193 7.15 -5.03 -8.57
N TYR A 194 6.52 -4.46 -9.60
CA TYR A 194 6.39 -5.08 -10.92
C TYR A 194 7.05 -4.27 -12.03
N TYR A 195 7.65 -4.97 -12.99
CA TYR A 195 8.10 -4.40 -14.26
C TYR A 195 7.20 -4.90 -15.38
N LEU A 196 6.53 -3.98 -16.06
CA LEU A 196 5.86 -4.27 -17.31
C LEU A 196 6.83 -3.92 -18.45
N ARG A 197 7.55 -4.92 -18.95
CA ARG A 197 8.26 -4.77 -20.22
C ARG A 197 7.26 -4.94 -21.35
N LYS A 198 7.25 -4.00 -22.28
CA LYS A 198 6.71 -4.25 -23.62
C LYS A 198 7.83 -4.90 -24.42
N ASP A 199 7.62 -6.15 -24.80
CA ASP A 199 8.47 -6.83 -25.80
C ASP A 199 8.40 -6.13 -27.15
#